data_AF-A0A1Y1KKB7-F1
#
_entry.id   AF-A0A1Y1KKB7-F1
#
_cell.length_a   1.000
_cell.length_b   1.000
_cell.length_c   1.000
_cell.angle_alpha   90.00
_cell.angle_beta   90.00
_cell.angle_gamma   90.00
#
_symmetry.space_group_name_H-M   'P 1'
#
loop_
_entity.id
_entity.type
_entity.pdbx_description
1 polymer ?
#
loop_
_entity_poly.entity_id
_entity_poly.type
_entity_poly.pdbx_seq_one_letter_code
_entity_poly.pdbx_strand_id
1 'polypeptide(L)'
;MPSCNKCQANFNNIKSLIVHLRLLHGLTDNSKFCCNEFQCYRDFNSLNSFKKHLSKKHGNHRTNSISNTIAINSINIPITNIIETSSLIDHSSTTDTSKTQNMIIEDNLLLEFQNELKNNTLLFVTDLYGNTTLTRKHVQCVIDKVETLFEKPLRIFETYLSNVISEYNISEKDSKCLNKFLHEFQNTFQSLATEHKRFAFLEKSELFIPPEAYTVGQRYDRFKNNIATPQIYKAQHIPIHKVLKHFILLPNVLLEVLQYLEELNSELVISNIVQTEFWKNKIKGFESRSLVLPLFVYFDEYESGNPLGSHSGIHKLGAVYFSLPFLPIRYRAKLENIFLCLLFHSSDLK
;
A
#
# COMPACT_ATOMS: atom_id res chain seq x y z
N MET A 1 -28.65 27.08 4.37
CA MET A 1 -28.20 25.75 3.91
C MET A 1 -27.13 26.01 2.88
N PRO A 2 -25.88 25.56 3.09
CA PRO A 2 -24.77 25.87 2.20
C PRO A 2 -25.09 25.49 0.76
N SER A 3 -25.00 26.46 -0.15
CA SER A 3 -25.33 26.29 -1.56
C SER A 3 -24.08 26.40 -2.43
N CYS A 4 -24.06 25.66 -3.54
CA CYS A 4 -22.99 25.73 -4.53
C CYS A 4 -23.19 26.93 -5.46
N ASN A 5 -22.17 27.77 -5.62
CA ASN A 5 -22.22 28.92 -6.54
C ASN A 5 -22.22 28.52 -8.03
N LYS A 6 -21.73 27.31 -8.37
CA LYS A 6 -21.61 26.85 -9.77
C LYS A 6 -22.86 26.12 -10.30
N CYS A 7 -23.54 25.36 -9.45
CA CYS A 7 -24.71 24.56 -9.86
C CYS A 7 -25.95 24.77 -8.99
N GLN A 8 -25.90 25.69 -8.02
CA GLN A 8 -27.01 26.05 -7.12
C GLN A 8 -27.54 24.90 -6.25
N ALA A 9 -26.84 23.77 -6.19
CA ALA A 9 -27.18 22.66 -5.31
C ALA A 9 -27.07 23.06 -3.83
N ASN A 10 -28.03 22.64 -3.01
CA ASN A 10 -28.09 22.91 -1.58
C ASN A 10 -27.59 21.72 -0.77
N PHE A 11 -26.87 21.99 0.32
CA PHE A 11 -26.26 20.97 1.17
C PHE A 11 -26.67 21.13 2.62
N ASN A 12 -26.73 19.99 3.31
CA ASN A 12 -27.15 19.93 4.72
C ASN A 12 -26.06 20.47 5.67
N ASN A 13 -24.80 20.47 5.25
CA ASN A 13 -23.68 20.99 6.03
C ASN A 13 -22.51 21.43 5.13
N ILE A 14 -21.59 22.21 5.72
CA ILE A 14 -20.43 22.78 5.02
C ILE A 14 -19.50 21.69 4.48
N LYS A 15 -19.35 20.55 5.17
CA LYS A 15 -18.49 19.43 4.73
C LYS A 15 -19.01 18.83 3.42
N SER A 16 -20.32 18.61 3.31
CA SER A 16 -20.97 18.09 2.10
C SER A 16 -20.80 19.03 0.92
N LEU A 17 -20.93 20.35 1.12
CA LEU A 17 -20.65 21.34 0.07
C LEU A 17 -19.18 21.27 -0.40
N ILE A 18 -18.21 21.14 0.52
CA ILE A 18 -16.79 21.05 0.16
C ILE A 18 -16.48 19.79 -0.65
N VAL A 19 -17.05 18.64 -0.25
CA VAL A 19 -16.89 17.37 -0.98
C VAL A 19 -17.46 17.51 -2.38
N HIS A 20 -18.65 18.08 -2.52
CA HIS A 20 -19.26 18.36 -3.81
C HIS A 20 -18.38 19.26 -4.70
N LEU A 21 -17.86 20.37 -4.16
CA LEU A 21 -16.99 21.30 -4.90
C LEU A 21 -15.70 20.63 -5.38
N ARG A 22 -15.15 19.71 -4.59
CA ARG A 22 -13.95 18.93 -4.96
C ARG A 22 -14.26 17.88 -6.02
N LEU A 23 -15.33 17.11 -5.85
CA LEU A 23 -15.64 15.97 -6.70
C LEU A 23 -16.31 16.36 -8.02
N LEU A 24 -17.28 17.28 -8.01
CA LEU A 24 -18.06 17.63 -9.20
C LEU A 24 -17.54 18.87 -9.93
N HIS A 25 -16.78 19.73 -9.24
CA HIS A 25 -16.26 20.96 -9.83
C HIS A 25 -14.73 21.05 -9.84
N GLY A 26 -14.03 19.99 -9.41
CA GLY A 26 -12.58 19.87 -9.47
C GLY A 26 -11.81 20.94 -8.70
N LEU A 27 -12.43 21.62 -7.73
CA LEU A 27 -11.79 22.71 -7.00
C LEU A 27 -10.74 22.17 -6.03
N THR A 28 -9.49 22.57 -6.24
CA THR A 28 -8.34 22.28 -5.39
C THR A 28 -8.19 23.31 -4.26
N ASP A 29 -7.28 23.08 -3.31
CA ASP A 29 -7.13 23.95 -2.14
C ASP A 29 -6.74 25.41 -2.46
N ASN A 30 -6.18 25.66 -3.64
CA ASN A 30 -5.80 26.99 -4.14
C ASN A 30 -6.75 27.54 -5.22
N SER A 31 -7.91 26.91 -5.39
CA SER A 31 -8.92 27.40 -6.34
C SER A 31 -9.65 28.65 -5.81
N LYS A 32 -10.34 29.36 -6.71
CA LYS A 32 -11.26 30.45 -6.32
C LYS A 32 -12.60 29.88 -5.85
N PHE A 33 -13.05 30.33 -4.69
CA PHE A 33 -14.32 29.94 -4.06
C PHE A 33 -15.18 31.19 -3.83
N CYS A 34 -16.44 31.16 -4.22
CA CYS A 34 -17.39 32.25 -3.96
C CYS A 34 -18.47 31.77 -3.01
N CYS A 35 -18.82 32.58 -2.02
CA CYS A 35 -19.96 32.31 -1.15
C CYS A 35 -21.27 32.63 -1.89
N ASN A 36 -22.26 31.74 -1.78
CA ASN A 36 -23.59 31.89 -2.37
C ASN A 36 -24.70 31.79 -1.31
N GLU A 37 -24.34 31.98 -0.03
CA GLU A 37 -25.30 32.08 1.07
C GLU A 37 -25.98 33.46 1.06
N PHE A 38 -27.21 33.51 1.59
CA PHE A 38 -28.04 34.71 1.56
C PHE A 38 -27.29 35.94 2.11
N GLN A 39 -27.23 37.00 1.30
CA GLN A 39 -26.47 38.24 1.57
C GLN A 39 -24.96 38.07 1.77
N CYS A 40 -24.34 37.07 1.13
CA CYS A 40 -22.88 36.94 1.07
C CYS A 40 -22.38 36.88 -0.38
N TYR A 41 -21.50 37.81 -0.74
CA TYR A 41 -20.90 37.93 -2.08
C TYR A 41 -19.37 37.89 -2.03
N ARG A 42 -18.80 37.14 -1.08
CA ARG A 42 -17.35 37.12 -0.84
C ARG A 42 -16.65 36.03 -1.63
N ASP A 43 -15.50 36.39 -2.18
CA ASP A 43 -14.59 35.50 -2.90
C ASP A 43 -13.35 35.18 -2.07
N PHE A 44 -12.83 33.97 -2.26
CA PHE A 44 -11.70 33.42 -1.51
C PHE A 44 -10.75 32.68 -2.46
N ASN A 45 -9.45 32.90 -2.30
CA ASN A 45 -8.41 32.26 -3.11
C ASN A 45 -7.84 30.98 -2.47
N SER A 46 -8.44 30.52 -1.38
CA SER A 46 -8.07 29.24 -0.77
C SER A 46 -9.26 28.57 -0.10
N LEU A 47 -9.29 27.25 -0.15
CA LEU A 47 -10.35 26.47 0.47
C LEU A 47 -10.37 26.73 1.99
N ASN A 48 -9.20 26.89 2.61
CA ASN A 48 -9.11 27.07 4.06
C ASN A 48 -9.71 28.41 4.52
N SER A 49 -9.53 29.47 3.75
CA SER A 49 -10.15 30.77 4.03
C SER A 49 -11.67 30.74 3.79
N PHE A 50 -12.11 30.06 2.73
CA PHE A 50 -13.52 29.82 2.46
C PHE A 50 -14.22 29.01 3.57
N LYS A 51 -13.60 27.91 4.05
CA LYS A 51 -14.11 27.11 5.17
C LYS A 51 -14.27 27.93 6.44
N LYS A 52 -13.25 28.72 6.80
CA LYS A 52 -13.28 29.60 7.99
C LYS A 52 -14.38 30.65 7.88
N HIS A 53 -14.62 31.17 6.67
CA HIS A 53 -15.70 32.11 6.43
C HIS A 53 -17.07 31.45 6.65
N LEU A 54 -17.33 30.30 6.02
CA LEU A 54 -18.60 29.59 6.16
C LEU A 54 -18.87 29.19 7.61
N SER A 55 -17.86 28.70 8.34
CA SER A 55 -18.04 28.32 9.75
C SER A 55 -18.27 29.53 10.66
N LYS A 56 -17.61 30.66 10.41
CA LYS A 56 -17.69 31.84 11.28
C LYS A 56 -18.90 32.73 11.00
N LYS A 57 -19.36 32.80 9.75
CA LYS A 57 -20.46 33.69 9.33
C LYS A 57 -21.76 32.97 9.01
N HIS A 58 -21.69 31.67 8.71
CA HIS A 58 -22.85 30.85 8.31
C HIS A 58 -22.95 29.54 9.14
N GLY A 59 -22.23 29.45 10.27
CA GLY A 59 -22.08 28.23 11.07
C GLY A 59 -23.24 27.85 11.98
N ASN A 60 -24.40 28.53 11.92
CA ASN A 60 -25.53 28.27 12.83
C ASN A 60 -26.43 27.09 12.42
N HIS A 61 -25.92 26.12 11.66
CA HIS A 61 -26.60 24.83 11.47
C HIS A 61 -25.97 23.78 12.38
N ARG A 62 -26.71 23.42 13.43
CA ARG A 62 -26.32 22.53 14.53
C ARG A 62 -25.63 21.25 14.06
N THR A 63 -24.51 20.97 14.71
CA THR A 63 -23.70 19.76 14.64
C THR A 63 -24.42 18.59 15.32
N ASN A 64 -24.74 17.54 14.57
CA ASN A 64 -24.73 16.19 15.13
C ASN A 64 -23.39 15.57 14.74
N SER A 65 -22.56 15.35 15.75
CA SER A 65 -21.33 14.57 15.68
C SER A 65 -21.68 13.13 15.27
N ILE A 66 -21.35 12.78 14.03
CA ILE A 66 -21.18 11.38 13.62
C ILE A 66 -19.67 11.20 13.44
N SER A 67 -19.10 10.38 14.32
CA SER A 67 -17.79 9.78 14.16
C SER A 67 -17.86 8.87 12.93
N ASN A 68 -17.24 9.28 11.83
CA ASN A 68 -16.98 8.38 10.72
C ASN A 68 -15.65 7.66 11.01
N THR A 69 -15.71 6.62 11.83
CA THR A 69 -14.80 5.47 11.72
C THR A 69 -15.17 4.76 10.42
N ILE A 70 -14.31 4.85 9.41
CA ILE A 70 -14.37 3.94 8.28
C ILE A 70 -13.91 2.59 8.83
N ALA A 71 -14.85 1.67 8.99
CA ALA A 71 -14.57 0.27 9.26
C ALA A 71 -13.75 -0.27 8.08
N ILE A 72 -12.48 -0.56 8.33
CA ILE A 72 -11.70 -1.42 7.45
C ILE A 72 -12.19 -2.82 7.77
N ASN A 73 -13.01 -3.36 6.88
CA ASN A 73 -13.33 -4.78 6.89
C ASN A 73 -12.02 -5.55 6.76
N SER A 74 -11.71 -6.34 7.78
CA SER A 74 -10.66 -7.34 7.76
C SER A 74 -10.85 -8.25 6.54
N ILE A 75 -9.87 -8.21 5.64
CA ILE A 75 -9.80 -9.13 4.51
C ILE A 75 -9.33 -10.47 5.06
N ASN A 76 -10.28 -11.39 5.26
CA ASN A 76 -9.97 -12.80 5.49
C ASN A 76 -9.37 -13.36 4.19
N ILE A 77 -8.07 -13.66 4.21
CA ILE A 77 -7.42 -14.49 3.19
C ILE A 77 -7.76 -15.95 3.53
N PRO A 78 -8.40 -16.72 2.63
CA PRO A 78 -8.69 -18.12 2.90
C PRO A 78 -7.41 -18.94 2.65
N ILE A 79 -6.76 -19.40 3.72
CA ILE A 79 -5.80 -20.51 3.62
C ILE A 79 -6.61 -21.81 3.76
N THR A 80 -6.62 -22.57 2.68
CA THR A 80 -7.23 -23.89 2.57
C THR A 80 -6.64 -24.85 3.60
N ASN A 81 -7.49 -25.33 4.51
CA ASN A 81 -7.20 -26.44 5.41
C ASN A 81 -7.06 -27.75 4.61
N ILE A 82 -5.89 -28.37 4.67
CA ILE A 82 -5.74 -29.81 4.49
C ILE A 82 -5.16 -30.34 5.80
N ILE A 83 -6.03 -30.76 6.72
CA ILE A 83 -5.81 -31.94 7.57
C ILE A 83 -7.20 -32.54 7.84
N GLU A 84 -7.47 -33.66 7.17
CA GLU A 84 -8.62 -34.53 7.44
C GLU A 84 -8.50 -35.11 8.85
N THR A 85 -9.58 -35.00 9.62
CA THR A 85 -9.74 -35.68 10.91
C THR A 85 -10.44 -37.02 10.69
N SER A 86 -9.75 -38.10 11.04
CA SER A 86 -10.31 -39.40 11.44
C SER A 86 -9.39 -39.90 12.57
N SER A 87 -9.81 -40.49 13.67
CA SER A 87 -11.06 -41.11 14.08
C SER A 87 -11.06 -41.26 15.61
N LEU A 88 -12.28 -41.38 16.16
CA LEU A 88 -12.66 -41.85 17.50
C LEU A 88 -11.75 -42.93 18.10
N ILE A 89 -11.44 -42.84 19.40
CA ILE A 89 -11.43 -43.96 20.37
C ILE A 89 -11.89 -43.40 21.73
N ASP A 90 -12.83 -44.13 22.32
CA ASP A 90 -13.49 -43.89 23.60
C ASP A 90 -12.83 -44.71 24.74
N HIS A 91 -13.08 -44.27 25.97
CA HIS A 91 -12.88 -44.95 27.27
C HIS A 91 -11.52 -44.98 28.02
N SER A 92 -11.45 -44.05 28.99
CA SER A 92 -11.17 -44.24 30.43
C SER A 92 -9.84 -44.85 30.89
N SER A 93 -8.96 -44.01 31.42
CA SER A 93 -8.40 -44.14 32.78
C SER A 93 -7.74 -42.82 33.21
N THR A 94 -7.78 -42.58 34.53
CA THR A 94 -7.64 -41.32 35.23
C THR A 94 -6.19 -40.82 35.39
N THR A 95 -6.06 -39.48 35.49
CA THR A 95 -5.02 -38.65 36.16
C THR A 95 -3.82 -38.00 35.43
N ASP A 96 -3.62 -38.13 34.11
CA ASP A 96 -2.54 -37.36 33.43
C ASP A 96 -2.97 -36.49 32.23
N THR A 97 -4.23 -36.53 31.83
CA THR A 97 -4.73 -35.90 30.59
C THR A 97 -4.89 -34.37 30.68
N SER A 98 -5.08 -33.82 31.87
CA SER A 98 -5.33 -32.38 32.07
C SER A 98 -4.07 -31.52 31.96
N LYS A 99 -2.90 -32.05 32.35
CA LYS A 99 -1.61 -31.34 32.21
C LYS A 99 -1.19 -31.21 30.75
N THR A 100 -1.39 -32.26 29.97
CA THR A 100 -1.07 -32.30 28.54
C THR A 100 -2.01 -31.41 27.74
N GLN A 101 -3.31 -31.39 28.04
CA GLN A 101 -4.26 -30.46 27.42
C GLN A 101 -3.95 -28.99 27.73
N ASN A 102 -3.63 -28.64 28.99
CA ASN A 102 -3.29 -27.26 29.34
C ASN A 102 -2.00 -26.77 28.67
N MET A 103 -1.01 -27.65 28.51
CA MET A 103 0.24 -27.32 27.81
C MET A 103 0.00 -27.07 26.31
N ILE A 104 -0.86 -27.87 25.67
CA ILE A 104 -1.26 -27.69 24.27
C ILE A 104 -2.03 -26.36 24.07
N ILE A 105 -2.89 -25.99 25.02
CA ILE A 105 -3.66 -24.73 24.94
C ILE A 105 -2.75 -23.51 25.08
N GLU A 106 -1.81 -23.52 26.04
CA GLU A 106 -0.85 -22.43 26.24
C GLU A 106 0.09 -22.24 25.05
N ASP A 107 0.60 -23.34 24.46
CA ASP A 107 1.47 -23.28 23.28
C ASP A 107 0.69 -22.78 22.05
N ASN A 108 -0.59 -23.11 21.93
CA ASN A 108 -1.46 -22.60 20.87
C ASN A 108 -1.72 -21.08 21.02
N LEU A 109 -1.96 -20.61 22.25
CA LEU A 109 -2.17 -19.19 22.52
C LEU A 109 -0.92 -18.36 22.24
N LEU A 110 0.27 -18.86 22.61
CA LEU A 110 1.52 -18.17 22.30
C LEU A 110 1.76 -18.10 20.78
N LEU A 111 1.45 -19.17 20.05
CA LEU A 111 1.58 -19.19 18.59
C LEU A 111 0.61 -18.21 17.92
N GLU A 112 -0.64 -18.15 18.39
CA GLU A 112 -1.63 -17.16 17.94
C GLU A 112 -1.12 -15.73 18.17
N PHE A 113 -0.61 -15.46 19.37
CA PHE A 113 -0.03 -14.17 19.72
C PHE A 113 1.17 -13.80 18.84
N GLN A 114 2.10 -14.72 18.61
CA GLN A 114 3.25 -14.51 17.73
C GLN A 114 2.82 -14.17 16.30
N ASN A 115 1.82 -14.89 15.78
CA ASN A 115 1.29 -14.66 14.44
C ASN A 115 0.62 -13.28 14.33
N GLU A 116 -0.22 -12.92 15.30
CA GLU A 116 -0.85 -11.60 15.34
C GLU A 116 0.17 -10.47 15.46
N LEU A 117 1.13 -10.58 16.37
CA LEU A 117 2.17 -9.57 16.55
C LEU A 117 2.98 -9.40 15.25
N LYS A 118 3.37 -10.51 14.62
CA LYS A 118 4.12 -10.50 13.37
C LYS A 118 3.31 -9.89 12.21
N ASN A 119 2.03 -10.23 12.08
CA ASN A 119 1.14 -9.69 11.06
C ASN A 119 0.96 -8.17 11.23
N ASN A 120 0.66 -7.73 12.44
CA ASN A 120 0.49 -6.30 12.74
C ASN A 120 1.78 -5.50 12.52
N THR A 121 2.93 -6.07 12.89
CA THR A 121 4.24 -5.45 12.64
C THR A 121 4.53 -5.33 11.15
N LEU A 122 4.24 -6.39 10.38
CA LEU A 122 4.43 -6.39 8.94
C LEU A 122 3.52 -5.36 8.25
N LEU A 123 2.25 -5.28 8.63
CA LEU A 123 1.31 -4.27 8.13
C LEU A 123 1.82 -2.86 8.42
N PHE A 124 2.22 -2.59 9.66
CA PHE A 124 2.80 -1.31 10.04
C PHE A 124 4.02 -0.93 9.18
N VAL A 125 4.97 -1.85 9.01
CA VAL A 125 6.19 -1.59 8.22
C VAL A 125 5.88 -1.41 6.74
N THR A 126 4.98 -2.21 6.17
CA THR A 126 4.61 -2.13 4.75
C THR A 126 3.83 -0.86 4.44
N ASP A 127 2.96 -0.40 5.35
CA ASP A 127 2.27 0.88 5.25
C ASP A 127 3.26 2.07 5.21
N LEU A 128 4.33 2.02 6.02
CA LEU A 128 5.38 3.04 5.96
C LEU A 128 6.08 3.08 4.60
N TYR A 129 6.34 1.91 3.99
CA TYR A 129 6.93 1.82 2.65
C TYR A 129 5.95 2.22 1.53
N GLY A 130 4.65 2.00 1.73
CA GLY A 130 3.60 2.43 0.81
C GLY A 130 3.46 3.95 0.73
N ASN A 131 3.97 4.69 1.73
CA ASN A 131 3.93 6.14 1.74
C ASN A 131 5.06 6.74 0.89
N THR A 132 4.71 7.26 -0.28
CA THR A 132 5.66 7.88 -1.24
C THR A 132 6.39 9.12 -0.72
N THR A 133 5.95 9.71 0.39
CA THR A 133 6.63 10.86 1.02
C THR A 133 7.74 10.44 1.99
N LEU A 134 7.74 9.17 2.42
CA LEU A 134 8.74 8.65 3.35
C LEU A 134 9.93 8.05 2.59
N THR A 135 11.13 8.53 2.91
CA THR A 135 12.36 7.92 2.41
C THR A 135 12.67 6.66 3.23
N ARG A 136 13.49 5.75 2.69
CA ARG A 136 13.92 4.56 3.44
C ARG A 136 14.59 4.89 4.78
N LYS A 137 15.32 6.01 4.83
CA LYS A 137 15.91 6.54 6.07
C LYS A 137 14.84 6.99 7.06
N HIS A 138 13.75 7.62 6.58
CA HIS A 138 12.62 7.96 7.44
C HIS A 138 11.94 6.71 8.00
N VAL A 139 11.74 5.66 7.20
CA VAL A 139 11.18 4.37 7.67
C VAL A 139 12.05 3.79 8.78
N GLN A 140 13.37 3.73 8.60
CA GLN A 140 14.28 3.26 9.65
C GLN A 140 14.17 4.09 10.93
N CYS A 141 14.19 5.42 10.81
CA CYS A 141 14.06 6.35 11.94
C CYS A 141 12.74 6.16 12.70
N VAL A 142 11.64 5.87 12.01
CA VAL A 142 10.35 5.58 12.65
C VAL A 142 10.42 4.29 13.45
N ILE A 143 10.96 3.21 12.86
CA ILE A 143 11.11 1.92 13.55
C ILE A 143 11.98 2.07 14.80
N ASP A 144 13.16 2.67 14.68
CA ASP A 144 14.08 2.87 15.82
C ASP A 144 13.42 3.66 16.97
N LYS A 145 12.63 4.69 16.62
CA LYS A 145 11.90 5.51 17.60
C LYS A 145 10.78 4.73 18.29
N VAL A 146 10.09 3.86 17.57
CA VAL A 146 9.05 3.00 18.16
C VAL A 146 9.67 1.99 19.11
N GLU A 147 10.79 1.35 18.73
CA GLU A 147 11.54 0.47 19.64
C GLU A 147 11.97 1.22 20.92
N THR A 148 12.56 2.40 20.76
CA THR A 148 12.99 3.24 21.89
C THR A 148 11.81 3.70 22.77
N LEU A 149 10.64 3.96 22.17
CA LEU A 149 9.43 4.37 22.88
C LEU A 149 8.95 3.29 23.86
N PHE A 150 9.06 2.02 23.48
CA PHE A 150 8.58 0.89 24.28
C PHE A 150 9.65 0.27 25.19
N GLU A 151 10.94 0.48 24.91
CA GLU A 151 12.04 -0.14 25.66
C GLU A 151 11.94 0.07 27.19
N LYS A 152 11.88 1.33 27.64
CA LYS A 152 11.83 1.65 29.09
C LYS A 152 10.50 1.23 29.74
N PRO A 153 9.32 1.55 29.17
CA PRO A 153 8.05 1.08 29.72
C PRO A 153 7.97 -0.45 29.86
N LEU A 154 8.42 -1.21 28.85
CA LEU A 154 8.40 -2.67 28.90
C LEU A 154 9.32 -3.22 29.99
N ARG A 155 10.51 -2.63 30.19
CA ARG A 155 11.43 -3.04 31.26
C ARG A 155 10.84 -2.79 32.66
N ILE A 156 10.14 -1.66 32.85
CA ILE A 156 9.45 -1.37 34.11
C ILE A 156 8.34 -2.39 34.34
N PHE A 157 7.57 -2.70 33.29
CA PHE A 157 6.49 -3.67 33.35
C PHE A 157 7.00 -5.09 33.66
N GLU A 158 8.10 -5.52 33.05
CA GLU A 158 8.77 -6.79 33.33
C GLU A 158 9.24 -6.89 34.79
N THR A 159 9.76 -5.79 35.35
CA THR A 159 10.16 -5.72 36.77
C THR A 159 8.94 -5.85 37.68
N TYR A 160 7.85 -5.15 37.36
CA TYR A 160 6.59 -5.25 38.12
C TYR A 160 6.03 -6.68 38.10
N LEU A 161 6.00 -7.32 36.93
CA LEU A 161 5.54 -8.70 36.78
C LEU A 161 6.40 -9.69 37.57
N SER A 162 7.72 -9.50 37.57
CA SER A 162 8.64 -10.32 38.36
C SER A 162 8.36 -10.23 39.87
N ASN A 163 7.99 -9.05 40.36
CA ASN A 163 7.60 -8.86 41.77
C ASN A 163 6.25 -9.53 42.08
N VAL A 164 5.27 -9.45 41.18
CA VAL A 164 3.97 -10.13 41.36
C VAL A 164 4.15 -11.65 41.35
N ILE A 165 4.99 -12.18 40.46
CA ILE A 165 5.29 -13.62 40.40
C ILE A 165 5.89 -14.12 41.72
N SER A 166 6.82 -13.36 42.32
CA SER A 166 7.46 -13.74 43.57
C SER A 166 6.54 -13.57 44.78
N GLU A 167 5.73 -12.51 44.83
CA GLU A 167 4.80 -12.24 45.93
C GLU A 167 3.70 -13.31 46.02
N TYR A 168 3.15 -13.76 44.90
CA TYR A 168 2.03 -14.70 44.84
C TYR A 168 2.43 -16.16 44.61
N ASN A 169 3.74 -16.49 44.64
CA ASN A 169 4.27 -17.84 44.38
C ASN A 169 3.69 -18.49 43.11
N ILE A 170 3.64 -17.72 42.02
CA ILE A 170 3.15 -18.23 40.72
C ILE A 170 4.04 -19.39 40.26
N SER A 171 3.44 -20.39 39.60
CA SER A 171 4.17 -21.58 39.17
C SER A 171 5.31 -21.22 38.19
N GLU A 172 6.41 -21.98 38.26
CA GLU A 172 7.55 -21.78 37.35
C GLU A 172 7.15 -21.91 35.87
N LYS A 173 6.15 -22.76 35.59
CA LYS A 173 5.58 -22.95 34.25
C LYS A 173 4.91 -21.68 33.76
N ASP A 174 4.02 -21.10 34.54
CA ASP A 174 3.25 -19.90 34.15
C ASP A 174 4.18 -18.68 34.05
N SER A 175 5.16 -18.57 34.95
CA SER A 175 6.22 -17.56 34.88
C SER A 175 7.02 -17.65 33.57
N LYS A 176 7.46 -18.87 33.20
CA LYS A 176 8.13 -19.11 31.91
C LYS A 176 7.23 -18.76 30.72
N CYS A 177 5.96 -19.11 30.78
CA CYS A 177 5.00 -18.80 29.73
C CYS A 177 4.85 -17.27 29.54
N LEU A 178 4.62 -16.53 30.62
CA LEU A 178 4.50 -15.07 30.60
C LEU A 178 5.76 -14.38 30.05
N ASN A 179 6.94 -14.86 30.43
CA ASN A 179 8.21 -14.34 29.92
C ASN A 179 8.38 -14.56 28.41
N LYS A 180 7.79 -15.62 27.83
CA LYS A 180 7.78 -15.79 26.36
C LYS A 180 6.99 -14.67 25.69
N PHE A 181 5.79 -14.32 26.19
CA PHE A 181 5.00 -13.22 25.62
C PHE A 181 5.73 -11.87 25.71
N LEU A 182 6.36 -11.58 26.86
CA LEU A 182 7.17 -10.36 27.02
C LEU A 182 8.35 -10.32 26.04
N HIS A 183 9.05 -11.44 25.88
CA HIS A 183 10.17 -11.55 24.95
C HIS A 183 9.73 -11.29 23.51
N GLU A 184 8.58 -11.81 23.07
CA GLU A 184 8.03 -11.53 21.75
C GLU A 184 7.73 -10.03 21.57
N PHE A 185 7.12 -9.36 22.55
CA PHE A 185 6.89 -7.91 22.51
C PHE A 185 8.19 -7.10 22.43
N GLN A 186 9.20 -7.46 23.22
CA GLN A 186 10.50 -6.78 23.20
C GLN A 186 11.20 -6.92 21.84
N ASN A 187 10.98 -8.05 21.16
CA ASN A 187 11.62 -8.38 19.89
C ASN A 187 10.68 -8.21 18.68
N THR A 188 9.60 -7.43 18.82
CA THR A 188 8.57 -7.21 17.79
C THR A 188 9.17 -6.94 16.40
N PHE A 189 10.18 -6.08 16.31
CA PHE A 189 10.83 -5.70 15.05
C PHE A 189 12.10 -6.49 14.73
N GLN A 190 12.52 -7.48 15.51
CA GLN A 190 13.84 -8.12 15.37
C GLN A 190 14.08 -8.71 13.96
N SER A 191 13.02 -9.25 13.34
CA SER A 191 13.03 -9.79 11.98
C SER A 191 12.95 -8.71 10.88
N LEU A 192 12.61 -7.48 11.25
CA LEU A 192 12.40 -6.31 10.37
C LEU A 192 13.26 -5.10 10.78
N ALA A 193 14.26 -5.31 11.66
CA ALA A 193 14.98 -4.22 12.32
C ALA A 193 15.79 -3.36 11.34
N THR A 194 16.41 -3.97 10.35
CA THR A 194 17.24 -3.27 9.35
C THR A 194 16.61 -3.35 7.97
N GLU A 195 16.95 -2.37 7.11
CA GLU A 195 16.49 -2.36 5.71
C GLU A 195 16.76 -3.69 5.01
N HIS A 196 17.96 -4.23 5.18
CA HIS A 196 18.32 -5.53 4.62
C HIS A 196 17.38 -6.66 5.08
N LYS A 197 17.12 -6.75 6.39
CA LYS A 197 16.22 -7.77 6.93
C LYS A 197 14.80 -7.60 6.40
N ARG A 198 14.31 -6.36 6.29
CA ARG A 198 12.97 -6.06 5.74
C ARG A 198 12.84 -6.51 4.30
N PHE A 199 13.75 -6.09 3.42
CA PHE A 199 13.68 -6.48 2.01
C PHE A 199 13.87 -7.99 1.81
N ALA A 200 14.78 -8.62 2.56
CA ALA A 200 14.93 -10.07 2.53
C ALA A 200 13.65 -10.81 2.96
N PHE A 201 12.97 -10.31 4.00
CA PHE A 201 11.70 -10.86 4.46
C PHE A 201 10.58 -10.67 3.42
N LEU A 202 10.45 -9.46 2.86
CA LEU A 202 9.40 -9.12 1.90
C LEU A 202 9.58 -9.91 0.59
N GLU A 203 10.81 -10.06 0.11
CA GLU A 203 11.13 -10.86 -1.07
C GLU A 203 10.82 -12.35 -0.84
N LYS A 204 11.26 -12.91 0.30
CA LYS A 204 10.94 -14.30 0.68
C LYS A 204 9.44 -14.56 0.82
N SER A 205 8.68 -13.53 1.19
CA SER A 205 7.22 -13.61 1.38
C SER A 205 6.42 -13.23 0.13
N GLU A 206 7.07 -13.03 -1.03
CA GLU A 206 6.45 -12.58 -2.28
C GLU A 206 5.64 -11.26 -2.15
N LEU A 207 5.98 -10.40 -1.19
CA LEU A 207 5.38 -9.09 -0.97
C LEU A 207 6.17 -7.94 -1.60
N PHE A 208 7.33 -8.26 -2.17
CA PHE A 208 8.20 -7.32 -2.86
C PHE A 208 8.72 -7.96 -4.15
N ILE A 209 8.56 -7.24 -5.26
CA ILE A 209 9.12 -7.63 -6.56
C ILE A 209 10.42 -6.84 -6.73
N PRO A 210 11.59 -7.47 -6.57
CA PRO A 210 12.86 -6.76 -6.74
C PRO A 210 13.07 -6.37 -8.21
N PRO A 211 13.74 -5.24 -8.47
CA PRO A 211 14.23 -4.94 -9.81
C PRO A 211 15.34 -5.91 -10.18
N GLU A 212 15.31 -6.37 -11.42
CA GLU A 212 16.29 -7.26 -12.01
C GLU A 212 17.20 -6.46 -12.95
N ALA A 213 18.51 -6.55 -12.76
CA ALA A 213 19.46 -5.86 -13.62
C ALA A 213 19.62 -6.61 -14.95
N TYR A 214 19.53 -5.92 -16.08
CA TYR A 214 19.89 -6.49 -17.38
C TYR A 214 20.84 -5.57 -18.14
N THR A 215 21.68 -6.18 -18.97
CA THR A 215 22.65 -5.45 -19.80
C THR A 215 21.93 -4.84 -21.00
N VAL A 216 21.99 -3.52 -21.13
CA VAL A 216 21.47 -2.77 -22.30
C VAL A 216 22.45 -2.86 -23.46
N GLY A 217 23.75 -2.76 -23.14
CA GLY A 217 24.81 -2.82 -24.14
C GLY A 217 26.19 -2.62 -23.54
N GLN A 218 27.18 -2.50 -24.41
CA GLN A 218 28.58 -2.23 -24.06
C GLN A 218 29.14 -1.14 -24.96
N ARG A 219 29.94 -0.24 -24.40
CA ARG A 219 30.72 0.76 -25.16
C ARG A 219 32.17 0.72 -24.76
N TYR A 220 33.06 1.12 -25.66
CA TYR A 220 34.51 1.11 -25.48
C TYR A 220 35.05 2.49 -25.13
N ASP A 221 34.30 3.22 -24.30
CA ASP A 221 34.55 4.65 -24.04
C ASP A 221 35.56 4.86 -22.90
N ARG A 222 35.92 3.78 -22.17
CA ARG A 222 36.90 3.81 -21.08
C ARG A 222 38.23 3.25 -21.53
N PHE A 223 39.25 4.08 -21.47
CA PHE A 223 40.64 3.70 -21.68
C PHE A 223 41.29 3.38 -20.34
N LYS A 224 41.85 2.18 -20.20
CA LYS A 224 42.73 1.81 -19.09
C LYS A 224 44.08 1.42 -19.70
N ASN A 225 45.15 2.14 -19.34
CA ASN A 225 46.48 1.94 -19.91
C ASN A 225 46.51 1.97 -21.46
N ASN A 226 45.84 2.94 -22.08
CA ASN A 226 45.68 3.08 -23.55
C ASN A 226 44.98 1.91 -24.25
N ILE A 227 44.39 0.97 -23.49
CA ILE A 227 43.57 -0.11 -24.03
C ILE A 227 42.10 0.25 -23.78
N ALA A 228 41.30 0.23 -24.84
CA ALA A 228 39.87 0.41 -24.73
C ALA A 228 39.26 -0.79 -24.00
N THR A 229 38.66 -0.54 -22.84
CA THR A 229 37.99 -1.56 -22.03
C THR A 229 36.48 -1.45 -22.20
N PRO A 230 35.76 -2.58 -22.41
CA PRO A 230 34.32 -2.55 -22.56
C PRO A 230 33.66 -2.15 -21.23
N GLN A 231 32.93 -1.05 -21.24
CA GLN A 231 32.05 -0.62 -20.16
C GLN A 231 30.66 -1.20 -20.42
N ILE A 232 30.17 -2.02 -19.49
CA ILE A 232 28.83 -2.61 -19.56
C ILE A 232 27.83 -1.64 -18.95
N TYR A 233 26.79 -1.32 -19.71
CA TYR A 233 25.69 -0.46 -19.28
C TYR A 233 24.50 -1.32 -18.90
N LYS A 234 23.95 -1.08 -17.71
CA LYS A 234 22.87 -1.87 -17.12
C LYS A 234 21.65 -1.01 -16.89
N ALA A 235 20.51 -1.62 -17.13
CA ALA A 235 19.21 -1.10 -16.76
C ALA A 235 18.60 -1.95 -15.63
N GLN A 236 17.64 -1.39 -14.93
CA GLN A 236 16.88 -2.04 -13.88
C GLN A 236 15.45 -2.24 -14.36
N HIS A 237 15.02 -3.49 -14.48
CA HIS A 237 13.67 -3.81 -14.93
C HIS A 237 12.86 -4.51 -13.84
N ILE A 238 11.58 -4.16 -13.74
CA ILE A 238 10.62 -4.82 -12.85
C ILE A 238 9.77 -5.74 -13.74
N PRO A 239 9.78 -7.07 -13.53
CA PRO A 239 9.09 -7.99 -14.42
C PRO A 239 7.58 -7.76 -14.46
N ILE A 240 7.06 -7.30 -15.61
CA ILE A 240 5.63 -6.97 -15.82
C ILE A 240 4.73 -8.15 -15.43
N HIS A 241 5.11 -9.38 -15.80
CA HIS A 241 4.30 -10.56 -15.51
C HIS A 241 4.14 -10.82 -14.00
N LYS A 242 5.17 -10.53 -13.19
CA LYS A 242 5.06 -10.62 -11.71
C LYS A 242 4.12 -9.54 -11.20
N VAL A 243 4.28 -8.29 -11.65
CA VAL A 243 3.44 -7.16 -11.25
C VAL A 243 1.96 -7.44 -11.56
N LEU A 244 1.66 -7.84 -12.80
CA LEU A 244 0.29 -8.15 -13.22
C LEU A 244 -0.29 -9.35 -12.48
N LYS A 245 0.50 -10.40 -12.24
CA LYS A 245 0.06 -11.56 -11.44
C LYS A 245 -0.40 -11.10 -10.05
N HIS A 246 0.44 -10.36 -9.33
CA HIS A 246 0.08 -9.89 -7.99
C HIS A 246 -1.09 -8.90 -8.02
N PHE A 247 -1.11 -7.98 -8.99
CA PHE A 247 -2.18 -6.99 -9.13
C PHE A 247 -3.55 -7.61 -9.39
N ILE A 248 -3.63 -8.56 -10.33
CA ILE A 248 -4.89 -9.23 -10.68
C ILE A 248 -5.39 -10.12 -9.52
N LEU A 249 -4.47 -10.69 -8.74
CA LEU A 249 -4.78 -11.50 -7.56
C LEU A 249 -5.20 -10.68 -6.33
N LEU A 250 -5.11 -9.35 -6.39
CA LEU A 250 -5.67 -8.52 -5.31
C LEU A 250 -7.17 -8.77 -5.18
N PRO A 251 -7.72 -8.74 -3.95
CA PRO A 251 -9.13 -8.98 -3.71
C PRO A 251 -10.02 -8.13 -4.61
N ASN A 252 -10.98 -8.78 -5.27
CA ASN A 252 -11.98 -8.19 -6.18
C ASN A 252 -11.45 -7.55 -7.47
N VAL A 253 -10.14 -7.42 -7.69
CA VAL A 253 -9.62 -6.75 -8.89
C VAL A 253 -10.03 -7.48 -10.17
N LEU A 254 -9.82 -8.79 -10.25
CA LEU A 254 -10.24 -9.58 -11.42
C LEU A 254 -11.75 -9.49 -11.68
N LEU A 255 -12.56 -9.59 -10.62
CA LEU A 255 -14.03 -9.52 -10.72
C LEU A 255 -14.48 -8.16 -11.25
N GLU A 256 -13.95 -7.06 -10.71
CA GLU A 256 -14.28 -5.71 -11.18
C GLU A 256 -13.82 -5.47 -12.62
N VAL A 257 -12.69 -6.06 -13.04
CA VAL A 257 -12.22 -5.98 -14.43
C VAL A 257 -13.17 -6.72 -15.36
N LEU A 258 -13.55 -7.96 -15.05
CA LEU A 258 -14.45 -8.75 -15.89
C LEU A 258 -15.82 -8.07 -16.04
N GLN A 259 -16.39 -7.61 -14.92
CA GLN A 259 -17.66 -6.87 -14.94
C GLN A 259 -17.57 -5.62 -15.82
N TYR A 260 -16.49 -4.83 -15.69
CA TYR A 260 -16.31 -3.63 -16.50
C TYR A 260 -16.16 -3.94 -18.00
N LEU A 261 -15.49 -5.05 -18.36
CA LEU A 261 -15.38 -5.47 -19.76
C LEU A 261 -16.74 -5.91 -20.34
N GLU A 262 -17.59 -6.56 -19.54
CA GLU A 262 -18.96 -6.91 -19.93
C GLU A 262 -19.82 -5.65 -20.13
N GLU A 263 -19.75 -4.70 -19.20
CA GLU A 263 -20.43 -3.40 -19.30
C GLU A 263 -20.05 -2.69 -20.60
N LEU A 264 -18.75 -2.60 -20.91
CA LEU A 264 -18.26 -2.00 -22.16
C LEU A 264 -18.76 -2.71 -23.42
N ASN A 265 -18.90 -4.02 -23.41
CA ASN A 265 -19.43 -4.76 -24.57
C ASN A 265 -20.92 -4.52 -24.79
N SER A 266 -21.67 -4.18 -23.74
CA SER A 266 -23.10 -3.84 -23.81
C SER A 266 -23.35 -2.39 -24.25
N GLU A 267 -22.37 -1.51 -24.10
CA GLU A 267 -22.48 -0.09 -24.47
C GLU A 267 -22.38 0.13 -25.99
N LEU A 268 -23.30 0.93 -26.53
CA LEU A 268 -23.26 1.38 -27.93
C LEU A 268 -22.21 2.47 -28.18
N VAL A 269 -21.90 3.27 -27.15
CA VAL A 269 -20.93 4.37 -27.24
C VAL A 269 -19.54 3.82 -26.95
N ILE A 270 -18.60 4.08 -27.86
CA ILE A 270 -17.20 3.72 -27.66
C ILE A 270 -16.57 4.67 -26.64
N SER A 271 -16.26 4.15 -25.46
CA SER A 271 -15.61 4.85 -24.34
C SER A 271 -14.24 4.26 -23.99
N ASN A 272 -13.91 3.08 -24.53
CA ASN A 272 -12.67 2.35 -24.24
C ASN A 272 -12.05 1.72 -25.50
N ILE A 273 -10.72 1.56 -25.52
CA ILE A 273 -9.99 0.89 -26.61
C ILE A 273 -10.47 -0.54 -26.84
N VAL A 274 -10.90 -1.26 -25.79
CA VAL A 274 -11.34 -2.66 -25.92
C VAL A 274 -12.57 -2.83 -26.81
N GLN A 275 -13.41 -1.79 -26.93
CA GLN A 275 -14.60 -1.80 -27.79
C GLN A 275 -14.26 -1.56 -29.27
N THR A 276 -13.08 -1.00 -29.55
CA THR A 276 -12.68 -0.59 -30.90
C THR A 276 -12.44 -1.78 -31.82
N GLU A 277 -12.72 -1.58 -33.10
CA GLU A 277 -12.44 -2.59 -34.12
C GLU A 277 -10.94 -2.92 -34.22
N PHE A 278 -10.07 -1.95 -33.92
CA PHE A 278 -8.63 -2.16 -33.80
C PHE A 278 -8.29 -3.24 -32.77
N TRP A 279 -8.83 -3.13 -31.54
CA TRP A 279 -8.55 -4.10 -30.49
C TRP A 279 -9.17 -5.45 -30.80
N LYS A 280 -10.44 -5.47 -31.23
CA LYS A 280 -11.14 -6.69 -31.65
C LYS A 280 -10.37 -7.46 -32.71
N ASN A 281 -9.80 -6.78 -33.71
CA ASN A 281 -8.95 -7.41 -34.72
C ASN A 281 -7.62 -7.93 -34.15
N LYS A 282 -7.00 -7.20 -33.22
CA LYS A 282 -5.73 -7.60 -32.60
C LYS A 282 -5.88 -8.89 -31.79
N ILE A 283 -7.02 -9.12 -31.16
CA ILE A 283 -7.26 -10.29 -30.30
C ILE A 283 -7.76 -11.54 -31.05
N LYS A 284 -8.16 -11.43 -32.33
CA LYS A 284 -8.69 -12.57 -33.13
C LYS A 284 -7.75 -13.78 -33.21
N GLY A 285 -6.43 -13.56 -33.08
CA GLY A 285 -5.42 -14.63 -33.15
C GLY A 285 -5.21 -15.40 -31.85
N PHE A 286 -5.85 -15.00 -30.75
CA PHE A 286 -5.75 -15.67 -29.45
C PHE A 286 -6.89 -16.69 -29.27
N GLU A 287 -6.68 -17.70 -28.42
CA GLU A 287 -7.73 -18.67 -28.09
C GLU A 287 -8.97 -17.97 -27.55
N SER A 288 -10.16 -18.43 -27.95
CA SER A 288 -11.45 -17.83 -27.55
C SER A 288 -11.69 -17.80 -26.03
N ARG A 289 -11.04 -18.69 -25.29
CA ARG A 289 -11.09 -18.76 -23.82
C ARG A 289 -10.08 -17.87 -23.10
N SER A 290 -9.16 -17.24 -23.83
CA SER A 290 -8.07 -16.45 -23.24
C SER A 290 -8.52 -15.03 -22.95
N LEU A 291 -8.28 -14.57 -21.72
CA LEU A 291 -8.45 -13.16 -21.37
C LEU A 291 -7.26 -12.36 -21.90
N VAL A 292 -7.49 -11.52 -22.91
CA VAL A 292 -6.46 -10.66 -23.51
C VAL A 292 -6.71 -9.21 -23.12
N LEU A 293 -5.78 -8.62 -22.37
CA LEU A 293 -5.90 -7.28 -21.80
C LEU A 293 -4.89 -6.31 -22.42
N PRO A 294 -5.30 -5.09 -22.82
CA PRO A 294 -4.37 -4.10 -23.34
C PRO A 294 -3.51 -3.48 -22.23
N LEU A 295 -2.26 -3.15 -22.58
CA LEU A 295 -1.36 -2.34 -21.75
C LEU A 295 -0.95 -1.10 -22.55
N PHE A 296 -0.96 0.06 -21.90
CA PHE A 296 -0.39 1.27 -22.49
C PHE A 296 0.97 1.51 -21.89
N VAL A 297 2.01 1.50 -22.74
CA VAL A 297 3.40 1.67 -22.34
C VAL A 297 3.84 3.08 -22.73
N TYR A 298 4.47 3.77 -21.79
CA TYR A 298 4.95 5.13 -21.93
C TYR A 298 6.44 5.19 -21.65
N PHE A 299 7.10 6.19 -22.23
CA PHE A 299 8.50 6.48 -22.01
C PHE A 299 8.66 7.98 -21.76
N ASP A 300 9.31 8.32 -20.65
CA ASP A 300 9.70 9.70 -20.31
C ASP A 300 11.16 9.76 -19.91
N GLU A 301 11.81 10.89 -20.20
CA GLU A 301 13.11 11.24 -19.65
C GLU A 301 12.94 12.21 -18.48
N TYR A 302 13.64 11.96 -17.38
CA TYR A 302 13.70 12.90 -16.26
C TYR A 302 15.11 13.01 -15.70
N GLU A 303 15.39 14.10 -14.99
CA GLU A 303 16.66 14.32 -14.30
C GLU A 303 16.38 14.63 -12.84
N SER A 304 17.05 13.91 -11.94
CA SER A 304 16.93 14.13 -10.49
C SER A 304 17.88 15.22 -9.96
N GLY A 305 18.85 15.63 -10.78
CA GLY A 305 19.82 16.69 -10.47
C GLY A 305 19.29 18.10 -10.69
N ASN A 306 20.14 19.10 -10.50
CA ASN A 306 19.79 20.49 -10.81
C ASN A 306 19.65 20.67 -12.34
N PRO A 307 18.44 20.93 -12.87
CA PRO A 307 18.21 21.03 -14.31
C PRO A 307 18.80 22.31 -14.92
N LEU A 308 19.32 23.24 -14.10
CA LEU A 308 19.90 24.52 -14.54
C LEU A 308 21.42 24.60 -14.34
N GLY A 309 22.06 23.56 -13.80
CA GLY A 309 23.50 23.55 -13.55
C GLY A 309 24.33 23.27 -14.80
N SER A 310 25.65 23.47 -14.71
CA SER A 310 26.62 23.12 -15.78
C SER A 310 26.63 21.62 -16.14
N HIS A 311 26.05 20.78 -15.28
CA HIS A 311 25.90 19.34 -15.47
C HIS A 311 24.45 18.93 -15.86
N SER A 312 23.60 19.89 -16.21
CA SER A 312 22.24 19.63 -16.69
C SER A 312 22.26 18.72 -17.93
N GLY A 313 21.38 17.72 -17.93
CA GLY A 313 21.23 16.76 -19.00
C GLY A 313 22.22 15.58 -18.99
N ILE A 314 23.22 15.59 -18.10
CA ILE A 314 24.23 14.51 -18.01
C ILE A 314 23.64 13.28 -17.30
N HIS A 315 22.83 13.49 -16.27
CA HIS A 315 22.34 12.42 -15.40
C HIS A 315 20.87 12.08 -15.64
N LYS A 316 20.44 12.20 -16.90
CA LYS A 316 19.07 11.86 -17.30
C LYS A 316 18.82 10.36 -17.19
N LEU A 317 17.67 10.03 -16.66
CA LEU A 317 17.14 8.67 -16.60
C LEU A 317 15.97 8.55 -17.57
N GLY A 318 15.97 7.47 -18.34
CA GLY A 318 14.83 7.02 -19.10
C GLY A 318 13.98 6.11 -18.23
N ALA A 319 12.69 6.42 -18.12
CA ALA A 319 11.71 5.62 -17.41
C ALA A 319 10.68 5.07 -18.40
N VAL A 320 10.52 3.74 -18.41
CA VAL A 320 9.38 3.09 -19.07
C VAL A 320 8.42 2.61 -18.01
N TYR A 321 7.16 2.97 -18.17
CA TYR A 321 6.09 2.61 -17.25
C TYR A 321 4.83 2.28 -18.04
N PHE A 322 3.88 1.61 -17.41
CA PHE A 322 2.64 1.22 -18.07
C PHE A 322 1.41 1.50 -17.22
N SER A 323 0.29 1.77 -17.90
CA SER A 323 -1.03 1.89 -17.29
C SER A 323 -1.97 0.80 -17.81
N LEU A 324 -3.06 0.59 -17.06
CA LEU A 324 -4.00 -0.51 -17.27
C LEU A 324 -5.34 0.03 -17.84
N PRO A 325 -5.50 0.14 -19.18
CA PRO A 325 -6.71 0.65 -19.81
C PRO A 325 -7.95 -0.23 -19.59
N PHE A 326 -7.78 -1.49 -19.20
CA PHE A 326 -8.87 -2.40 -18.85
C PHE A 326 -9.46 -2.15 -17.45
N LEU A 327 -8.89 -1.23 -16.67
CA LEU A 327 -9.49 -0.85 -15.39
C LEU A 327 -10.70 0.07 -15.59
N PRO A 328 -11.71 -0.03 -14.69
CA PRO A 328 -12.77 0.98 -14.57
C PRO A 328 -12.20 2.40 -14.54
N ILE A 329 -12.89 3.34 -15.18
CA ILE A 329 -12.37 4.71 -15.39
C ILE A 329 -12.00 5.42 -14.08
N ARG A 330 -12.72 5.11 -12.99
CA ARG A 330 -12.48 5.63 -11.63
C ARG A 330 -11.11 5.26 -11.04
N TYR A 331 -10.44 4.24 -11.56
CA TYR A 331 -9.13 3.78 -11.07
C TYR A 331 -7.97 4.11 -12.00
N ARG A 332 -8.23 4.33 -13.30
CA ARG A 332 -7.20 4.43 -14.34
C ARG A 332 -6.22 5.58 -14.13
N ALA A 333 -6.70 6.71 -13.60
CA ALA A 333 -5.88 7.92 -13.39
C ALA A 333 -5.15 7.94 -12.04
N LYS A 334 -5.28 6.89 -11.22
CA LYS A 334 -4.61 6.84 -9.93
C LYS A 334 -3.14 6.44 -10.11
N LEU A 335 -2.24 7.13 -9.42
CA LEU A 335 -0.80 6.86 -9.47
C LEU A 335 -0.46 5.42 -9.04
N GLU A 336 -1.21 4.84 -8.10
CA GLU A 336 -1.05 3.44 -7.65
C GLU A 336 -1.31 2.40 -8.76
N ASN A 337 -1.95 2.80 -9.87
CA ASN A 337 -2.24 1.95 -11.03
C ASN A 337 -1.36 2.28 -12.25
N ILE A 338 -0.27 3.03 -12.03
CA ILE A 338 0.79 3.29 -13.01
C ILE A 338 2.05 2.60 -12.53
N PHE A 339 2.52 1.61 -13.29
CA PHE A 339 3.57 0.72 -12.86
C PHE A 339 4.87 0.99 -13.60
N LEU A 340 5.94 1.24 -12.85
CA LEU A 340 7.28 1.34 -13.41
C LEU A 340 7.72 -0.04 -13.90
N CYS A 341 8.22 -0.11 -15.14
CA CYS A 341 8.74 -1.33 -15.74
C CYS A 341 10.26 -1.30 -15.86
N LEU A 342 10.85 -0.13 -16.14
CA LEU A 342 12.23 -0.06 -16.55
C LEU A 342 12.84 1.31 -16.25
N LEU A 343 14.05 1.31 -15.69
CA LEU A 343 14.91 2.48 -15.55
C LEU A 343 16.28 2.23 -16.18
N PHE A 344 16.77 3.19 -16.94
CA PHE A 344 18.12 3.18 -17.52
C PHE A 344 18.65 4.60 -17.64
N HIS A 345 19.95 4.74 -17.86
CA HIS A 345 20.53 6.04 -18.17
C HIS A 345 20.13 6.45 -19.59
N SER A 346 19.52 7.62 -19.78
CA SER A 346 18.91 8.04 -21.06
C SER A 346 19.87 7.95 -22.26
N SER A 347 21.17 8.17 -22.06
CA SER A 347 22.18 8.04 -23.11
C SER A 347 22.34 6.62 -23.66
N ASP A 348 21.92 5.61 -22.91
CA ASP A 348 22.16 4.20 -23.20
C ASP A 348 21.08 3.60 -24.10
N LEU A 349 19.97 4.33 -24.31
CA LEU A 349 18.95 3.99 -25.31
C LEU A 349 19.41 4.25 -26.74
N LYS A 350 20.43 5.10 -26.91
CA LYS A 350 20.91 5.60 -28.21
C LYS A 350 21.95 4.70 -28.86
#